data_AF-A0A2I0A3Z3-F1
#
_entry.id   AF-A0A2I0A3Z3-F1
#
_cell.length_a   1.000
_cell.length_b   1.000
_cell.length_c   1.000
_cell.angle_alpha   90.00
_cell.angle_beta   90.00
_cell.angle_gamma   90.00
#
_symmetry.space_group_name_H-M   'P 1'
#
loop_
_entity.id
_entity.type
_entity.pdbx_description
1 polymer ?
#
loop_
_entity_poly.entity_id
_entity_poly.type
_entity_poly.pdbx_seq_one_letter_code
_entity_poly.pdbx_strand_id
1 'polypeptide(L)'
;MASLRVKAQFDPELVISHKFPEDSFSYNERDAVIYALGIGACSGDAADEKELKYVYHRDGEENVQVLPTFVVLFPFKTKSDLLLHDVPGLEFDPKLLLHGQQYIEIYKPIPSSCYVKNTTTVAGLHDKGKATIIELETVSYAKKSGEALCMNRSTIYLRGAGGFSKSSQPYSYANYPSHQVSPVSVPKQKPSVIYEEQIQQSQALLYRLSGDYNPLHSDPMVARIAGFNRPILHGLCTLGYAVRAIVRSICDGDPTALRSIFGRFLLHVYPGESLITEVWIDGSRAIFQTKVKERNRAVLSGYVTLKNIPSSL
;
A
#
# COMPACT_ATOMS: atom_id res chain seq x y z
N MET A 1 -45.64 -8.37 -15.49
CA MET A 1 -45.30 -7.82 -14.16
C MET A 1 -43.80 -7.92 -13.98
N ALA A 2 -43.09 -6.81 -14.21
CA ALA A 2 -41.66 -6.75 -13.92
C ALA A 2 -41.50 -6.74 -12.41
N SER A 3 -40.82 -7.75 -11.86
CA SER A 3 -40.39 -7.78 -10.47
C SER A 3 -39.54 -6.54 -10.21
N LEU A 4 -40.10 -5.58 -9.47
CA LEU A 4 -39.34 -4.53 -8.80
C LEU A 4 -38.41 -5.23 -7.80
N ARG A 5 -37.20 -5.60 -8.25
CA ARG A 5 -36.10 -5.83 -7.31
C ARG A 5 -35.91 -4.50 -6.57
N VAL A 6 -36.37 -4.45 -5.33
CA VAL A 6 -35.92 -3.46 -4.36
C VAL A 6 -34.39 -3.55 -4.38
N LYS A 7 -33.71 -2.51 -4.90
CA LYS A 7 -32.25 -2.40 -4.72
C LYS A 7 -32.01 -2.55 -3.24
N ALA A 8 -31.20 -3.52 -2.82
CA ALA A 8 -30.83 -3.61 -1.42
C ALA A 8 -30.16 -2.27 -1.08
N GLN A 9 -30.79 -1.52 -0.18
CA GLN A 9 -30.30 -0.21 0.19
C GLN A 9 -28.96 -0.40 0.89
N PHE A 10 -27.96 0.43 0.54
CA PHE A 10 -26.69 0.46 1.25
C PHE A 10 -26.96 0.62 2.74
N ASP A 11 -26.49 -0.33 3.54
CA ASP A 11 -26.76 -0.38 4.98
C ASP A 11 -25.44 -0.23 5.75
N PRO A 12 -25.14 0.97 6.28
CA PRO A 12 -23.86 1.22 6.94
C PRO A 12 -23.70 0.38 8.22
N GLU A 13 -24.78 0.02 8.92
CA GLU A 13 -24.69 -0.77 10.15
C GLU A 13 -24.29 -2.21 9.86
N LEU A 14 -24.80 -2.81 8.77
CA LEU A 14 -24.35 -4.12 8.30
C LEU A 14 -22.87 -4.10 7.88
N VAL A 15 -22.43 -3.02 7.25
CA VAL A 15 -21.02 -2.86 6.81
C VAL A 15 -20.08 -2.76 8.01
N ILE A 16 -20.35 -1.86 8.97
CA ILE A 16 -19.44 -1.65 10.12
C ILE A 16 -19.46 -2.82 11.11
N SER A 17 -20.57 -3.56 11.22
CA SER A 17 -20.68 -4.72 12.11
C SER A 17 -20.15 -6.01 11.49
N HIS A 18 -19.80 -6.01 10.20
CA HIS A 18 -19.32 -7.17 9.49
C HIS A 18 -18.09 -7.79 10.18
N LYS A 19 -18.17 -9.10 10.43
CA LYS A 19 -17.08 -9.90 10.98
C LYS A 19 -16.39 -10.62 9.84
N PHE A 20 -15.24 -10.08 9.44
CA PHE A 20 -14.38 -10.76 8.49
C PHE A 20 -13.90 -12.09 9.09
N PRO A 21 -13.86 -13.17 8.31
CA PRO A 21 -13.27 -14.42 8.77
C PRO A 21 -11.79 -14.20 9.10
N GLU A 22 -11.30 -14.90 10.12
CA GLU A 22 -9.86 -14.97 10.35
C GLU A 22 -9.18 -15.57 9.12
N ASP A 23 -8.05 -14.98 8.74
CA ASP A 23 -7.28 -15.44 7.59
C ASP A 23 -5.82 -15.60 7.94
N SER A 24 -5.08 -16.32 7.10
CA SER A 24 -3.66 -16.55 7.28
C SER A 24 -2.87 -16.32 6.02
N PHE A 25 -1.68 -15.75 6.19
CA PHE A 25 -0.71 -15.55 5.13
C PHE A 25 0.59 -16.27 5.51
N SER A 26 1.11 -17.11 4.62
CA SER A 26 2.39 -17.80 4.84
C SER A 26 3.36 -17.39 3.77
N TYR A 27 4.59 -17.11 4.17
CA TYR A 27 5.65 -16.77 3.26
C TYR A 27 6.98 -17.32 3.76
N ASN A 28 7.90 -17.48 2.81
CA ASN A 28 9.29 -17.79 3.09
C ASN A 28 10.20 -16.73 2.45
N GLU A 29 11.50 -16.96 2.59
CA GLU A 29 12.51 -16.03 2.11
C GLU A 29 12.39 -15.75 0.61
N ARG A 30 12.05 -16.74 -0.21
CA ARG A 30 11.86 -16.55 -1.65
C ARG A 30 10.79 -15.50 -1.93
N ASP A 31 9.70 -15.48 -1.16
CA ASP A 31 8.63 -14.51 -1.33
C ASP A 31 9.08 -13.09 -0.96
N ALA A 32 9.87 -12.96 0.12
CA ALA A 32 10.48 -11.70 0.53
C ALA A 32 11.46 -11.15 -0.54
N VAL A 33 12.31 -12.02 -1.11
CA VAL A 33 13.24 -11.68 -2.19
C VAL A 33 12.49 -11.27 -3.47
N ILE A 34 11.45 -12.02 -3.86
CA ILE A 34 10.60 -11.69 -5.02
C ILE A 34 9.98 -10.31 -4.83
N TYR A 35 9.48 -10.01 -3.64
CA TYR A 35 8.94 -8.68 -3.35
C TYR A 35 10.02 -7.59 -3.45
N ALA A 36 11.19 -7.79 -2.82
CA ALA A 36 12.27 -6.81 -2.86
C ALA A 36 12.69 -6.47 -4.29
N LEU A 37 12.89 -7.48 -5.15
CA LEU A 37 13.15 -7.31 -6.58
C LEU A 37 11.95 -6.66 -7.30
N GLY A 38 10.73 -7.08 -6.96
CA GLY A 38 9.48 -6.57 -7.50
C GLY A 38 9.19 -5.11 -7.17
N ILE A 39 9.85 -4.55 -6.17
CA ILE A 39 9.83 -3.10 -5.92
C ILE A 39 11.11 -2.41 -6.38
N GLY A 40 12.11 -3.11 -6.91
CA GLY A 40 13.27 -2.52 -7.58
C GLY A 40 14.61 -2.61 -6.83
N ALA A 41 14.70 -3.41 -5.75
CA ALA A 41 15.99 -3.68 -5.11
C ALA A 41 16.99 -4.26 -6.13
N CYS A 42 18.21 -3.73 -6.15
CA CYS A 42 19.30 -4.11 -7.06
C CYS A 42 18.94 -3.97 -8.56
N SER A 43 17.90 -3.20 -8.91
CA SER A 43 17.44 -3.10 -10.31
C SER A 43 18.31 -2.24 -11.21
N GLY A 44 19.00 -1.24 -10.64
CA GLY A 44 19.97 -0.40 -11.35
C GLY A 44 21.39 -0.98 -11.36
N ASP A 45 21.73 -1.76 -10.33
CA ASP A 45 23.00 -2.46 -10.18
C ASP A 45 22.79 -3.74 -9.38
N ALA A 46 23.04 -4.89 -10.01
CA ALA A 46 22.89 -6.20 -9.39
C ALA A 46 23.90 -6.44 -8.24
N ALA A 47 24.98 -5.66 -8.19
CA ALA A 47 26.00 -5.72 -7.16
C ALA A 47 25.87 -4.58 -6.11
N ASP A 48 24.71 -3.89 -6.05
CA ASP A 48 24.51 -2.80 -5.10
C ASP A 48 24.64 -3.28 -3.65
N GLU A 49 25.77 -2.98 -3.04
CA GLU A 49 26.13 -3.45 -1.70
C GLU A 49 25.16 -3.00 -0.61
N LYS A 50 24.43 -1.89 -0.81
CA LYS A 50 23.46 -1.40 0.16
C LYS A 50 22.14 -2.17 0.11
N GLU A 51 21.85 -2.83 -1.01
CA GLU A 51 20.57 -3.51 -1.26
C GLU A 51 20.71 -5.04 -1.36
N LEU A 52 21.93 -5.58 -1.54
CA LEU A 52 22.18 -7.03 -1.59
C LEU A 52 21.60 -7.78 -0.39
N LYS A 53 21.56 -7.16 0.80
CA LYS A 53 20.96 -7.73 2.01
C LYS A 53 19.46 -8.09 1.90
N TYR A 54 18.75 -7.57 0.90
CA TYR A 54 17.34 -7.90 0.65
C TYR A 54 17.16 -9.12 -0.28
N VAL A 55 18.24 -9.59 -0.92
CA VAL A 55 18.19 -10.64 -1.96
C VAL A 55 19.23 -11.74 -1.75
N TYR A 56 20.18 -11.54 -0.84
CA TYR A 56 21.31 -12.43 -0.60
C TYR A 56 21.82 -12.36 0.85
N HIS A 57 22.30 -13.51 1.34
CA HIS A 57 22.93 -13.69 2.65
C HIS A 57 24.36 -13.11 2.67
N ARG A 58 24.49 -11.81 2.91
CA ARG A 58 25.80 -11.17 3.09
C ARG A 58 26.38 -11.42 4.49
N ASP A 59 27.71 -11.40 4.58
CA ASP A 59 28.45 -11.24 5.84
C ASP A 59 28.12 -12.26 6.96
N GLY A 60 27.69 -13.47 6.60
CA GLY A 60 27.37 -14.54 7.54
C GLY A 60 25.95 -14.48 8.12
N GLU A 61 25.10 -13.58 7.62
CA GLU A 61 23.69 -13.50 7.98
C GLU A 61 22.93 -14.78 7.60
N GLU A 62 22.09 -15.27 8.50
CA GLU A 62 21.30 -16.49 8.27
C GLU A 62 20.10 -16.26 7.35
N ASN A 63 19.64 -15.01 7.20
CA ASN A 63 18.43 -14.66 6.48
C ASN A 63 18.58 -13.31 5.77
N VAL A 64 17.88 -13.11 4.66
CA VAL A 64 17.73 -11.78 4.05
C VAL A 64 16.95 -10.83 4.97
N GLN A 65 17.25 -9.54 4.86
CA GLN A 65 16.44 -8.50 5.48
C GLN A 65 15.14 -8.28 4.68
N VAL A 66 14.05 -7.99 5.38
CA VAL A 66 12.73 -7.75 4.76
C VAL A 66 12.40 -6.27 4.77
N LEU A 67 12.08 -5.70 3.60
CA LEU A 67 11.63 -4.32 3.49
C LEU A 67 10.26 -4.16 4.18
N PRO A 68 10.02 -3.10 4.98
CA PRO A 68 8.84 -3.05 5.84
C PRO A 68 7.53 -2.98 5.07
N THR A 69 7.55 -2.47 3.84
CA THR A 69 6.38 -2.45 2.96
C THR A 69 5.95 -3.83 2.49
N PHE A 70 6.72 -4.90 2.73
CA PHE A 70 6.31 -6.28 2.45
C PHE A 70 4.99 -6.66 3.14
N VAL A 71 4.72 -6.07 4.31
CA VAL A 71 3.51 -6.36 5.09
C VAL A 71 2.21 -5.96 4.40
N VAL A 72 2.28 -5.13 3.35
CA VAL A 72 1.09 -4.81 2.55
C VAL A 72 0.52 -6.04 1.86
N LEU A 73 1.31 -7.10 1.69
CA LEU A 73 0.88 -8.37 1.10
C LEU A 73 0.03 -9.22 2.06
N PHE A 74 0.19 -9.04 3.37
CA PHE A 74 -0.44 -9.92 4.36
C PHE A 74 -1.97 -9.97 4.25
N PRO A 75 -2.68 -8.84 3.99
CA PRO A 75 -4.12 -8.86 3.80
C PRO A 75 -4.57 -9.42 2.43
N PHE A 76 -3.67 -9.59 1.45
CA PHE A 76 -4.01 -10.08 0.11
C PHE A 76 -3.89 -11.61 0.05
N LYS A 77 -4.99 -12.29 -0.29
CA LYS A 77 -4.96 -13.70 -0.67
C LYS A 77 -4.35 -13.90 -2.04
N THR A 78 -4.01 -15.16 -2.33
CA THR A 78 -3.69 -15.70 -3.67
C THR A 78 -4.83 -15.57 -4.70
N LYS A 79 -6.00 -15.06 -4.30
CA LYS A 79 -7.08 -14.65 -5.19
C LYS A 79 -7.33 -13.17 -4.97
N SER A 80 -7.31 -12.41 -6.06
CA SER A 80 -7.44 -10.95 -6.17
C SER A 80 -8.75 -10.36 -5.63
N ASP A 81 -9.49 -11.07 -4.78
CA ASP A 81 -10.72 -10.58 -4.21
C ASP A 81 -10.35 -9.74 -2.99
N LEU A 82 -10.37 -8.42 -3.19
CA LEU A 82 -10.59 -7.49 -2.09
C LEU A 82 -11.78 -8.04 -1.31
N LEU A 83 -11.60 -8.28 0.00
CA LEU A 83 -12.56 -8.86 0.95
C LEU A 83 -13.93 -8.13 1.01
N LEU A 84 -14.14 -7.13 0.16
CA LEU A 84 -15.32 -6.29 0.05
C LEU A 84 -16.50 -6.99 -0.63
N HIS A 85 -16.27 -7.98 -1.49
CA HIS A 85 -17.35 -8.67 -2.21
C HIS A 85 -18.35 -9.37 -1.27
N ASP A 86 -17.87 -9.85 -0.13
CA ASP A 86 -18.67 -10.59 0.85
C ASP A 86 -19.19 -9.68 2.00
N VAL A 87 -18.98 -8.36 1.91
CA VAL A 87 -19.43 -7.41 2.95
C VAL A 87 -20.93 -7.11 2.73
N PRO A 88 -21.81 -7.51 3.66
CA PRO A 88 -23.24 -7.27 3.54
C PRO A 88 -23.54 -5.77 3.62
N GLY A 89 -24.51 -5.32 2.85
CA GLY A 89 -24.89 -3.90 2.78
C GLY A 89 -23.97 -3.04 1.91
N LEU A 90 -22.91 -3.61 1.31
CA LEU A 90 -21.98 -2.93 0.42
C LEU A 90 -22.18 -3.35 -1.04
N GLU A 91 -22.89 -2.53 -1.83
CA GLU A 91 -22.97 -2.70 -3.28
C GLU A 91 -22.00 -1.74 -3.99
N PHE A 92 -21.14 -2.27 -4.88
CA PHE A 92 -20.21 -1.45 -5.68
C PHE A 92 -19.88 -2.12 -7.02
N ASP A 93 -19.42 -1.32 -7.98
CA ASP A 93 -18.82 -1.83 -9.22
C ASP A 93 -17.30 -2.00 -9.02
N PRO A 94 -16.74 -3.22 -9.10
CA PRO A 94 -15.32 -3.46 -8.96
C PRO A 94 -14.45 -2.68 -9.95
N LYS A 95 -14.97 -2.32 -11.13
CA LYS A 95 -14.25 -1.52 -12.13
C LYS A 95 -14.05 -0.06 -11.68
N LEU A 96 -14.88 0.41 -10.75
CA LEU A 96 -14.84 1.77 -10.24
C LEU A 96 -14.06 1.89 -8.92
N LEU A 97 -13.63 0.76 -8.37
CA LEU A 97 -12.82 0.67 -7.17
C LEU A 97 -11.41 1.25 -7.40
N LEU A 98 -10.97 2.09 -6.47
CA LEU A 98 -9.60 2.59 -6.44
C LEU A 98 -9.00 2.40 -5.04
N HIS A 99 -7.81 1.83 -4.98
CA HIS A 99 -6.98 1.90 -3.78
C HIS A 99 -6.41 3.32 -3.68
N GLY A 100 -6.88 4.11 -2.71
CA GLY A 100 -6.56 5.53 -2.62
C GLY A 100 -5.46 5.88 -1.62
N GLN A 101 -5.40 5.18 -0.48
CA GLN A 101 -4.38 5.40 0.54
C GLN A 101 -3.99 4.09 1.22
N GLN A 102 -2.74 4.02 1.65
CA GLN A 102 -2.19 2.94 2.46
C GLN A 102 -1.55 3.53 3.71
N TYR A 103 -1.89 2.98 4.87
CA TYR A 103 -1.22 3.23 6.13
C TYR A 103 -0.66 1.92 6.68
N ILE A 104 0.53 1.97 7.28
CA ILE A 104 1.24 0.83 7.83
C ILE A 104 1.84 1.25 9.18
N GLU A 105 1.67 0.43 10.21
CA GLU A 105 2.43 0.49 11.45
C GLU A 105 3.24 -0.79 11.62
N ILE A 106 4.51 -0.64 12.00
CA ILE A 106 5.44 -1.76 12.17
C ILE A 106 5.75 -1.88 13.67
N TYR A 107 5.31 -2.98 14.28
CA TYR A 107 5.50 -3.24 15.70
C TYR A 107 6.79 -4.02 15.97
N LYS A 108 7.17 -4.89 15.03
CA LYS A 108 8.39 -5.73 15.10
C LYS A 108 9.07 -5.78 13.73
N PRO A 109 10.40 -6.02 13.68
CA PRO A 109 11.06 -6.40 12.43
C PRO A 109 10.35 -7.60 11.80
N ILE A 110 10.19 -7.55 10.48
CA ILE A 110 9.49 -8.60 9.74
C ILE A 110 10.48 -9.73 9.45
N PRO A 111 10.24 -10.97 9.90
CA PRO A 111 11.15 -12.08 9.65
C PRO A 111 11.10 -12.47 8.16
N SER A 112 12.18 -13.07 7.64
CA SER A 112 12.28 -13.59 6.25
C SER A 112 11.30 -14.74 5.96
N SER A 113 10.79 -15.41 6.99
CA SER A 113 9.74 -16.41 6.88
C SER A 113 8.78 -16.32 8.06
N CYS A 114 7.48 -16.48 7.81
CA CYS A 114 6.48 -16.49 8.86
C CYS A 114 5.19 -17.16 8.41
N TYR A 115 4.47 -17.71 9.38
CA TYR A 115 3.04 -17.92 9.26
C TYR A 115 2.33 -16.81 10.05
N VAL A 116 1.59 -15.97 9.33
CA VAL A 116 0.87 -14.81 9.83
C VAL A 116 -0.61 -15.15 9.97
N LYS A 117 -1.22 -14.72 11.08
CA LYS A 117 -2.67 -14.69 11.29
C LYS A 117 -3.15 -13.25 11.20
N ASN A 118 -4.22 -13.01 10.44
CA ASN A 118 -4.77 -11.69 10.20
C ASN A 118 -6.15 -11.54 10.84
N THR A 119 -6.38 -10.37 11.43
CA THR A 119 -7.69 -9.93 11.92
C THR A 119 -8.05 -8.63 11.20
N THR A 120 -9.13 -8.65 10.42
CA THR A 120 -9.59 -7.49 9.64
C THR A 120 -10.89 -6.93 10.21
N THR A 121 -11.01 -5.60 10.22
CA THR A 121 -12.23 -4.87 10.62
C THR A 121 -12.47 -3.66 9.72
N VAL A 122 -13.72 -3.19 9.66
CA VAL A 122 -14.03 -1.88 9.08
C VAL A 122 -13.61 -0.81 10.08
N ALA A 123 -12.57 -0.04 9.75
CA ALA A 123 -12.03 1.03 10.58
C ALA A 123 -12.68 2.39 10.26
N GLY A 124 -13.19 2.55 9.05
CA GLY A 124 -13.80 3.78 8.57
C GLY A 124 -14.81 3.53 7.45
N LEU A 125 -15.88 4.32 7.45
CA LEU A 125 -16.91 4.28 6.41
C LEU A 125 -17.49 5.68 6.21
N HIS A 126 -17.34 6.21 5.00
CA HIS A 126 -17.71 7.59 4.72
C HIS A 126 -18.49 7.72 3.42
N ASP A 127 -19.63 8.40 3.48
CA ASP A 127 -20.34 8.86 2.29
C ASP A 127 -19.71 10.16 1.79
N LYS A 128 -19.28 10.16 0.52
CA LYS A 128 -18.77 11.34 -0.18
C LYS A 128 -19.68 11.76 -1.34
N GLY A 129 -20.97 11.44 -1.25
CA GLY A 129 -22.00 11.79 -2.21
C GLY A 129 -21.97 10.92 -3.47
N LYS A 130 -20.92 11.02 -4.28
CA LYS A 130 -20.76 10.17 -5.51
C LYS A 130 -19.87 8.95 -5.29
N ALA A 131 -19.33 8.79 -4.09
CA ALA A 131 -18.45 7.69 -3.75
C ALA A 131 -18.62 7.31 -2.28
N THR A 132 -18.31 6.06 -1.98
CA THR A 132 -18.09 5.58 -0.62
C THR A 132 -16.61 5.41 -0.40
N ILE A 133 -16.11 5.84 0.75
CA ILE A 133 -14.77 5.49 1.22
C ILE A 133 -14.95 4.43 2.31
N ILE A 134 -14.35 3.27 2.12
CA ILE A 134 -14.23 2.24 3.14
C ILE A 134 -12.77 2.07 3.53
N GLU A 135 -12.51 2.01 4.82
CA GLU A 135 -11.18 1.77 5.38
C GLU A 135 -11.17 0.43 6.09
N LEU A 136 -10.33 -0.47 5.60
CA LEU A 136 -10.13 -1.79 6.20
C LEU A 136 -8.84 -1.76 7.00
N GLU A 137 -8.92 -2.08 8.28
CA GLU A 137 -7.76 -2.27 9.14
C GLU A 137 -7.52 -3.76 9.38
N THR A 138 -6.30 -4.20 9.11
CA THR A 138 -5.83 -5.56 9.34
C THR A 138 -4.65 -5.54 10.30
N VAL A 139 -4.81 -6.18 11.46
CA VAL A 139 -3.70 -6.45 12.38
C VAL A 139 -3.17 -7.86 12.12
N SER A 140 -1.86 -7.97 12.01
CA SER A 140 -1.19 -9.21 11.61
C SER A 140 -0.29 -9.73 12.74
N TYR A 141 -0.46 -11.00 13.09
CA TYR A 141 0.21 -11.65 14.23
C TYR A 141 1.05 -12.83 13.75
N ALA A 142 2.22 -13.04 14.34
CA ALA A 142 2.97 -14.28 14.14
C ALA A 142 2.21 -15.44 14.80
N LYS A 143 1.74 -16.44 14.03
CA LYS A 143 0.85 -17.49 14.56
C LYS A 143 1.47 -18.29 15.70
N LYS A 144 2.78 -18.52 15.67
CA LYS A 144 3.49 -19.32 16.67
C LYS A 144 3.60 -18.60 18.03
N SER A 145 3.95 -17.31 18.04
CA SER A 145 4.14 -16.55 19.29
C SER A 145 2.92 -15.77 19.73
N GLY A 146 1.98 -15.48 18.83
CA GLY A 146 0.85 -14.57 19.07
C GLY A 146 1.24 -13.09 19.07
N GLU A 147 2.50 -12.75 18.79
CA GLU A 147 2.98 -11.38 18.79
C GLU A 147 2.43 -10.60 17.57
N ALA A 148 1.98 -9.37 17.81
CA ALA A 148 1.59 -8.46 16.74
C ALA A 148 2.84 -7.98 15.98
N LEU A 149 2.85 -8.17 14.66
CA LEU A 149 3.94 -7.79 13.76
C LEU A 149 3.73 -6.38 13.19
N CYS A 150 2.52 -6.12 12.71
CA CYS A 150 2.16 -4.88 12.05
C CYS A 150 0.65 -4.66 12.01
N MET A 151 0.26 -3.46 11.62
CA MET A 151 -1.11 -3.12 11.22
C MET A 151 -1.07 -2.46 9.84
N ASN A 152 -2.00 -2.85 8.97
CA ASN A 152 -2.25 -2.21 7.69
C ASN A 152 -3.64 -1.56 7.71
N ARG A 153 -3.76 -0.32 7.20
CA ARG A 153 -5.07 0.26 6.88
C ARG A 153 -5.11 0.66 5.41
N SER A 154 -6.03 0.04 4.68
CA SER A 154 -6.27 0.31 3.26
C SER A 154 -7.49 1.21 3.11
N THR A 155 -7.34 2.36 2.47
CA THR A 155 -8.46 3.27 2.17
C THR A 155 -8.88 3.10 0.72
N ILE A 156 -10.09 2.60 0.53
CA ILE A 156 -10.63 2.20 -0.76
C ILE A 156 -11.76 3.14 -1.16
N TYR A 157 -11.68 3.69 -2.37
CA TYR A 157 -12.67 4.58 -2.96
C TYR A 157 -13.57 3.78 -3.90
N LEU A 158 -14.83 3.61 -3.50
CA LEU A 158 -15.88 2.95 -4.27
C LEU A 158 -16.69 4.01 -5.00
N ARG A 159 -16.21 4.43 -6.18
CA ARG A 159 -16.90 5.44 -6.99
C ARG A 159 -18.23 4.89 -7.50
N GLY A 160 -19.25 5.73 -7.52
CA GLY A 160 -20.62 5.34 -7.88
C GLY A 160 -21.42 4.68 -6.76
N ALA A 161 -20.77 4.27 -5.66
CA ALA A 161 -21.41 3.60 -4.53
C ALA A 161 -21.76 4.52 -3.35
N GLY A 162 -21.79 5.85 -3.56
CA GLY A 162 -22.12 6.84 -2.52
C GLY A 162 -23.57 7.31 -2.55
N GLY A 163 -23.90 8.30 -1.72
CA GLY A 163 -25.20 8.96 -1.71
C GLY A 163 -26.26 8.20 -0.92
N PHE A 164 -25.81 7.35 0.01
CA PHE A 164 -26.67 6.57 0.90
C PHE A 164 -27.11 7.37 2.14
N SER A 165 -26.51 8.54 2.38
CA SER A 165 -26.86 9.46 3.47
C SER A 165 -27.36 10.81 2.94
N LYS A 166 -27.95 11.62 3.83
CA LYS A 166 -28.42 12.97 3.47
C LYS A 166 -27.22 13.85 3.14
N SER A 167 -27.23 14.55 2.00
CA SER A 167 -26.11 15.40 1.57
C SER A 167 -25.75 16.52 2.56
N SER A 168 -26.72 17.01 3.34
CA SER A 168 -26.51 18.00 4.40
C SER A 168 -25.85 17.44 5.65
N GLN A 169 -25.85 16.12 5.81
CA GLN A 169 -25.31 15.38 6.97
C GLN A 169 -24.71 14.07 6.46
N PRO A 170 -23.57 14.13 5.74
CA PRO A 170 -22.96 12.94 5.16
C PRO A 170 -22.54 11.96 6.26
N TYR A 171 -22.86 10.68 6.06
CA TYR A 171 -22.49 9.63 7.00
C TYR A 171 -20.97 9.50 7.09
N SER A 172 -20.47 9.40 8.31
CA SER A 172 -19.05 9.22 8.57
C SER A 172 -18.86 8.44 9.87
N TYR A 173 -18.19 7.31 9.78
CA TYR A 173 -17.76 6.47 10.89
C TYR A 173 -16.25 6.31 10.83
N ALA A 174 -15.58 6.40 11.97
CA ALA A 174 -14.19 5.98 12.15
C ALA A 174 -13.98 5.50 13.59
N ASN A 175 -13.25 4.41 13.80
CA ASN A 175 -12.98 3.85 15.13
C ASN A 175 -11.55 4.05 15.61
N TYR A 176 -10.80 4.93 14.95
CA TYR A 176 -9.43 5.26 15.28
C TYR A 176 -9.24 6.77 15.47
N PRO A 177 -8.17 7.22 16.16
CA PRO A 177 -7.99 8.64 16.43
C PRO A 177 -7.70 9.45 15.16
N SER A 178 -8.36 10.60 15.02
CA SER A 178 -8.21 11.49 13.85
C SER A 178 -6.78 11.99 13.60
N HIS A 179 -5.91 11.96 14.63
CA HIS A 179 -4.51 12.38 14.53
C HIS A 179 -3.57 11.26 14.05
N GLN A 180 -4.04 10.02 13.91
CA GLN A 180 -3.20 8.90 13.46
C GLN A 180 -2.75 9.07 12.00
N VAL A 181 -3.60 9.68 11.17
CA VAL A 181 -3.29 10.05 9.79
C VAL A 181 -3.50 11.55 9.62
N SER A 182 -2.44 12.27 9.22
CA SER A 182 -2.51 13.70 8.93
C SER A 182 -2.53 13.95 7.42
N PRO A 183 -3.25 14.98 6.92
CA PRO A 183 -3.15 15.39 5.53
C PRO A 183 -1.68 15.69 5.16
N VAL A 184 -1.23 15.16 4.03
CA VAL A 184 0.11 15.44 3.51
C VAL A 184 0.12 16.84 2.91
N SER A 185 0.91 17.73 3.49
CA SER A 185 1.27 19.02 2.89
C SER A 185 2.72 18.93 2.43
N VAL A 186 2.95 18.92 1.11
CA VAL A 186 4.30 18.89 0.55
C VAL A 186 4.95 20.25 0.79
N PRO A 187 6.10 20.32 1.50
CA PRO A 187 6.77 21.60 1.76
C PRO A 187 7.18 22.31 0.47
N LYS A 188 7.14 23.65 0.49
CA LYS A 188 7.56 24.48 -0.66
C LYS A 188 9.09 24.64 -0.77
N GLN A 189 9.81 24.33 0.31
CA GLN A 189 11.28 24.40 0.34
C GLN A 189 11.91 23.29 -0.53
N LYS A 190 13.19 23.43 -0.85
CA LYS A 190 13.93 22.39 -1.57
C LYS A 190 13.92 21.08 -0.76
N PRO A 191 13.71 19.91 -1.39
CA PRO A 191 13.80 18.63 -0.70
C PRO A 191 15.23 18.38 -0.18
N SER A 192 15.32 17.71 0.96
CA SER A 192 16.58 17.27 1.56
C SER A 192 17.23 16.15 0.75
N VAL A 193 16.40 15.27 0.17
CA VAL A 193 16.84 14.16 -0.68
C VAL A 193 16.01 14.16 -1.96
N ILE A 194 16.69 13.92 -3.08
CA ILE A 194 16.06 13.59 -4.37
C ILE A 194 16.68 12.27 -4.83
N TYR A 195 15.85 11.26 -5.01
CA TYR A 195 16.28 9.95 -5.51
C TYR A 195 15.55 9.66 -6.82
N GLU A 196 16.31 9.42 -7.89
CA GLU A 196 15.78 9.07 -9.20
C GLU A 196 16.10 7.61 -9.51
N GLU A 197 15.10 6.87 -9.98
CA GLU A 197 15.29 5.50 -10.45
C GLU A 197 14.33 5.16 -11.59
N GLN A 198 14.82 4.37 -12.55
CA GLN A 198 14.02 3.92 -13.68
C GLN A 198 13.29 2.63 -13.35
N ILE A 199 11.98 2.58 -13.62
CA ILE A 199 11.19 1.36 -13.48
C ILE A 199 11.45 0.45 -14.69
N GLN A 200 11.69 -0.83 -14.46
CA GLN A 200 11.83 -1.80 -15.55
C GLN A 200 10.53 -1.96 -16.34
N GLN A 201 10.61 -2.24 -17.64
CA GLN A 201 9.40 -2.45 -18.46
C GLN A 201 8.55 -3.63 -17.96
N SER A 202 9.20 -4.65 -17.42
CA SER A 202 8.56 -5.84 -16.85
C SER A 202 8.16 -5.70 -15.38
N GLN A 203 8.31 -4.52 -14.75
CA GLN A 203 8.18 -4.38 -13.30
C GLN A 203 6.81 -4.82 -12.76
N ALA A 204 5.72 -4.47 -13.45
CA ALA A 204 4.38 -4.92 -13.05
C ALA A 204 4.22 -6.45 -13.13
N LEU A 205 4.91 -7.09 -14.08
CA LEU A 205 4.91 -8.56 -14.23
C LEU A 205 5.72 -9.26 -13.14
N LEU A 206 6.75 -8.61 -12.60
CA LEU A 206 7.51 -9.10 -11.47
C LEU A 206 6.76 -8.87 -10.15
N TYR A 207 6.29 -7.65 -9.90
CA TYR A 207 5.59 -7.29 -8.66
C TYR A 207 4.32 -8.11 -8.43
N ARG A 208 3.55 -8.41 -9.49
CA ARG A 208 2.33 -9.24 -9.36
C ARG A 208 2.61 -10.64 -8.80
N LEU A 209 3.84 -11.16 -8.93
CA LEU A 209 4.22 -12.44 -8.33
C LEU A 209 4.18 -12.42 -6.80
N SER A 210 4.16 -11.23 -6.19
CA SER A 210 3.97 -11.03 -4.75
C SER A 210 2.51 -11.14 -4.29
N GLY A 211 1.52 -11.24 -5.19
CA GLY A 211 0.14 -11.58 -4.83
C GLY A 211 -0.96 -10.79 -5.53
N ASP A 212 -0.68 -9.61 -6.07
CA ASP A 212 -1.69 -8.83 -6.79
C ASP A 212 -1.69 -9.14 -8.30
N TYR A 213 -2.53 -10.12 -8.65
CA TYR A 213 -2.71 -10.62 -10.01
C TYR A 213 -3.76 -9.85 -10.83
N ASN A 214 -4.23 -8.68 -10.38
CA ASN A 214 -5.24 -7.91 -11.10
C ASN A 214 -4.80 -7.66 -12.56
N PRO A 215 -5.59 -8.09 -13.57
CA PRO A 215 -5.21 -7.99 -14.97
C PRO A 215 -5.05 -6.56 -15.47
N LEU A 216 -5.53 -5.54 -14.73
CA LEU A 216 -5.24 -4.13 -14.99
C LEU A 216 -3.73 -3.85 -15.16
N HIS A 217 -2.89 -4.64 -14.48
CA HIS A 217 -1.44 -4.48 -14.43
C HIS A 217 -0.68 -5.36 -15.44
N SER A 218 -1.37 -6.20 -16.22
CA SER A 218 -0.71 -7.12 -17.17
C SER A 218 -1.40 -7.28 -18.51
N ASP A 219 -2.72 -7.08 -18.60
CA ASP A 219 -3.51 -7.27 -19.81
C ASP A 219 -3.85 -5.92 -20.49
N PRO A 220 -3.34 -5.67 -21.71
CA PRO A 220 -3.62 -4.44 -22.45
C PRO A 220 -5.10 -4.22 -22.80
N MET A 221 -5.91 -5.27 -22.94
CA MET A 221 -7.36 -5.14 -23.17
C MET A 221 -8.06 -4.63 -21.91
N VAL A 222 -7.75 -5.22 -20.76
CA VAL A 222 -8.33 -4.79 -19.47
C VAL A 222 -7.94 -3.36 -19.15
N ALA A 223 -6.66 -3.01 -19.33
CA ALA A 223 -6.19 -1.64 -19.10
C ALA A 223 -6.91 -0.62 -20.00
N ARG A 224 -7.12 -0.93 -21.29
CA ARG A 224 -7.88 -0.08 -22.22
C ARG A 224 -9.35 0.08 -21.82
N ILE A 225 -10.01 -1.01 -21.42
CA ILE A 225 -11.38 -0.97 -20.91
C ILE A 225 -11.48 -0.09 -19.66
N ALA A 226 -10.45 -0.11 -18.80
CA ALA A 226 -10.35 0.75 -17.62
C ALA A 226 -9.94 2.20 -17.93
N GLY A 227 -9.71 2.54 -19.20
CA GLY A 227 -9.39 3.91 -19.65
C GLY A 227 -7.90 4.27 -19.64
N PHE A 228 -7.00 3.29 -19.54
CA PHE A 228 -5.56 3.49 -19.64
C PHE A 228 -5.02 3.13 -21.01
N ASN A 229 -3.92 3.76 -21.43
CA ASN A 229 -3.32 3.50 -22.74
C ASN A 229 -2.65 2.12 -22.82
N ARG A 230 -2.17 1.62 -21.68
CA ARG A 230 -1.50 0.32 -21.50
C ARG A 230 -1.58 -0.09 -20.03
N PRO A 231 -1.17 -1.31 -19.64
CA PRO A 231 -1.17 -1.70 -18.23
C PRO A 231 -0.35 -0.72 -17.36
N ILE A 232 -0.90 -0.38 -16.20
CA ILE A 232 -0.27 0.52 -15.23
C ILE A 232 0.46 -0.29 -14.16
N LEU A 233 1.46 0.31 -13.52
CA LEU A 233 2.12 -0.26 -12.35
C LEU A 233 1.17 -0.23 -11.14
N HIS A 234 1.28 -1.22 -10.27
CA HIS A 234 0.56 -1.26 -8.99
C HIS A 234 0.92 -0.06 -8.13
N GLY A 235 -0.07 0.61 -7.52
CA GLY A 235 0.20 1.72 -6.60
C GLY A 235 1.10 1.31 -5.43
N LEU A 236 0.88 0.12 -4.87
CA LEU A 236 1.70 -0.44 -3.80
C LEU A 236 3.15 -0.75 -4.23
N CYS A 237 3.39 -1.04 -5.52
CA CYS A 237 4.75 -1.15 -6.05
C CYS A 237 5.44 0.22 -6.01
N THR A 238 4.77 1.28 -6.48
CA THR A 238 5.27 2.67 -6.39
C THR A 238 5.55 3.08 -4.93
N LEU A 239 4.72 2.67 -3.98
CA LEU A 239 4.97 2.88 -2.56
C LEU A 239 6.24 2.15 -2.08
N GLY A 240 6.42 0.89 -2.47
CA GLY A 240 7.62 0.12 -2.16
C GLY A 240 8.90 0.76 -2.71
N TYR A 241 8.87 1.25 -3.95
CA TYR A 241 9.93 2.06 -4.55
C TYR A 241 10.27 3.29 -3.69
N ALA A 242 9.27 4.12 -3.40
CA ALA A 242 9.46 5.35 -2.62
C ALA A 242 10.02 5.08 -1.21
N VAL A 243 9.50 4.06 -0.51
CA VAL A 243 9.96 3.72 0.84
C VAL A 243 11.36 3.11 0.81
N ARG A 244 11.71 2.27 -0.19
CA ARG A 244 13.10 1.79 -0.34
C ARG A 244 14.05 2.95 -0.56
N ALA A 245 13.71 3.91 -1.43
CA ALA A 245 14.52 5.09 -1.65
C ALA A 245 14.76 5.88 -0.36
N ILE A 246 13.74 6.01 0.50
CA ILE A 246 13.85 6.65 1.83
C ILE A 246 14.79 5.85 2.74
N VAL A 247 14.58 4.54 2.88
CA VAL A 247 15.44 3.68 3.73
C VAL A 247 16.90 3.78 3.27
N ARG A 248 17.14 3.72 1.97
CA ARG A 248 18.47 3.87 1.36
C ARG A 248 19.10 5.23 1.66
N SER A 249 18.31 6.30 1.60
CA SER A 249 18.85 7.66 1.60
C SER A 249 18.99 8.28 2.99
N ILE A 250 18.10 7.97 3.92
CA ILE A 250 18.05 8.62 5.25
C ILE A 250 18.06 7.67 6.44
N CYS A 251 18.02 6.35 6.21
CA CYS A 251 18.09 5.34 7.28
C CYS A 251 19.37 4.50 7.23
N ASP A 252 20.40 4.93 6.49
CA ASP A 252 21.64 4.17 6.24
C ASP A 252 21.36 2.74 5.74
N GLY A 253 20.25 2.58 5.02
CA GLY A 253 19.76 1.29 4.55
C GLY A 253 19.15 0.38 5.62
N ASP A 254 19.02 0.78 6.89
CA ASP A 254 18.34 -0.02 7.93
C ASP A 254 16.82 0.05 7.76
N PRO A 255 16.16 -1.04 7.31
CA PRO A 255 14.70 -1.06 7.18
C PRO A 255 13.98 -1.01 8.53
N THR A 256 14.63 -1.41 9.62
CA THR A 256 14.01 -1.49 10.95
C THR A 256 13.83 -0.13 11.60
N ALA A 257 14.44 0.93 11.04
CA ALA A 257 14.30 2.30 11.48
C ALA A 257 12.88 2.88 11.29
N LEU A 258 12.05 2.29 10.41
CA LEU A 258 10.69 2.76 10.16
C LEU A 258 9.73 2.30 11.27
N ARG A 259 8.92 3.23 11.78
CA ARG A 259 7.82 2.99 12.72
C ARG A 259 6.48 2.90 12.00
N SER A 260 6.21 3.84 11.10
CA SER A 260 4.97 3.86 10.32
C SER A 260 5.18 4.48 8.94
N ILE A 261 4.30 4.14 8.02
CA ILE A 261 4.31 4.58 6.63
C ILE A 261 2.89 5.02 6.27
N PHE A 262 2.76 6.20 5.68
CA PHE A 262 1.53 6.66 5.07
C PHE A 262 1.78 7.04 3.62
N GLY A 263 0.94 6.57 2.70
CA GLY A 263 0.99 6.91 1.29
C GLY A 263 -0.40 7.16 0.71
N ARG A 264 -0.53 8.22 -0.08
CA ARG A 264 -1.73 8.56 -0.86
C ARG A 264 -1.41 8.47 -2.34
N PHE A 265 -2.13 7.62 -3.06
CA PHE A 265 -2.01 7.46 -4.51
C PHE A 265 -2.74 8.60 -5.22
N LEU A 266 -2.03 9.31 -6.10
CA LEU A 266 -2.52 10.51 -6.77
C LEU A 266 -2.83 10.25 -8.24
N LEU A 267 -1.92 9.56 -8.93
CA LEU A 267 -1.99 9.26 -10.36
C LEU A 267 -1.30 7.91 -10.63
N HIS A 268 -1.57 7.35 -11.81
CA HIS A 268 -0.95 6.11 -12.26
C HIS A 268 0.50 6.33 -12.71
N VAL A 269 1.25 5.23 -12.65
CA VAL A 269 2.61 5.07 -13.19
C VAL A 269 2.53 4.00 -14.27
N TYR A 270 3.26 4.17 -15.37
CA TYR A 270 3.44 3.11 -16.34
C TYR A 270 4.81 2.43 -16.15
N PRO A 271 4.90 1.09 -16.28
CA PRO A 271 6.20 0.41 -16.32
C PRO A 271 7.11 0.99 -17.42
N GLY A 272 8.38 1.21 -17.12
CA GLY A 272 9.34 1.90 -18.00
C GLY A 272 9.52 3.41 -17.74
N GLU A 273 8.61 4.05 -17.02
CA GLU A 273 8.78 5.45 -16.56
C GLU A 273 9.83 5.56 -15.44
N SER A 274 10.40 6.74 -15.25
CA SER A 274 11.32 7.02 -14.14
C SER A 274 10.60 7.71 -12.98
N LEU A 275 10.85 7.23 -11.77
CA LEU A 275 10.38 7.84 -10.53
C LEU A 275 11.42 8.81 -9.98
N ILE A 276 10.96 9.96 -9.51
CA ILE A 276 11.73 10.90 -8.69
C ILE A 276 11.05 10.97 -7.33
N THR A 277 11.69 10.43 -6.29
CA THR A 277 11.24 10.52 -4.91
C THR A 277 11.95 11.67 -4.21
N GLU A 278 11.19 12.71 -3.90
CA GLU A 278 11.62 13.90 -3.16
C GLU A 278 11.23 13.73 -1.69
N VAL A 279 12.16 14.02 -0.77
CA VAL A 279 11.98 13.82 0.67
C VAL A 279 12.36 15.08 1.45
N TRP A 280 11.53 15.44 2.42
CA TRP A 280 11.73 16.53 3.37
C TRP A 280 11.72 15.97 4.78
N ILE A 281 12.73 16.32 5.57
CA ILE A 281 12.85 15.86 6.96
C ILE A 281 12.23 16.90 7.89
N ASP A 282 11.34 16.45 8.76
CA ASP A 282 10.64 17.23 9.78
C ASP A 282 10.64 16.44 11.11
N GLY A 283 11.67 16.66 11.92
CA GLY A 283 11.90 15.90 13.15
C GLY A 283 12.03 14.39 12.88
N SER A 284 11.15 13.58 13.47
CA SER A 284 11.09 12.14 13.25
C SER A 284 10.28 11.72 12.03
N ARG A 285 9.72 12.66 11.27
CA ARG A 285 8.96 12.39 10.05
C ARG A 285 9.76 12.74 8.81
N ALA A 286 9.71 11.88 7.82
CA ALA A 286 10.18 12.19 6.48
C ALA A 286 8.96 12.26 5.55
N ILE A 287 8.58 13.48 5.18
CA ILE A 287 7.50 13.75 4.22
C ILE A 287 8.08 13.48 2.83
N PHE A 288 7.31 12.83 1.96
CA PHE A 288 7.78 12.54 0.61
C PHE A 288 6.72 12.77 -0.46
N GLN A 289 7.20 13.04 -1.67
CA GLN A 289 6.42 13.05 -2.90
C GLN A 289 7.19 12.28 -3.97
N THR A 290 6.50 11.39 -4.68
CA THR A 290 7.07 10.72 -5.84
C THR A 290 6.42 11.25 -7.11
N LYS A 291 7.24 11.61 -8.10
CA LYS A 291 6.82 12.08 -9.41
C LYS A 291 7.25 11.09 -10.49
N VAL A 292 6.49 11.04 -11.57
CA VAL A 292 6.97 10.48 -12.84
C VAL A 292 7.72 11.59 -13.59
N LYS A 293 8.98 11.32 -13.91
CA LYS A 293 9.90 12.30 -14.53
C LYS A 293 9.41 12.75 -15.89
N GLU A 294 9.00 11.82 -16.74
CA GLU A 294 8.63 12.04 -18.14
C GLU A 294 7.42 12.97 -18.29
N ARG A 295 6.53 12.97 -17.29
CA ARG A 295 5.30 13.77 -17.29
C ARG A 295 5.34 14.94 -16.30
N ASN A 296 6.36 14.99 -15.44
CA ASN A 296 6.45 15.92 -14.31
C ASN A 296 5.14 15.95 -13.47
N ARG A 297 4.64 14.77 -13.09
CA ARG A 297 3.39 14.61 -12.35
C ARG A 297 3.63 13.85 -11.06
N ALA A 298 3.12 14.37 -9.95
CA ALA A 298 3.08 13.64 -8.68
C ALA A 298 2.12 12.45 -8.79
N VAL A 299 2.62 11.27 -8.45
CA VAL A 299 1.88 9.99 -8.49
C VAL A 299 1.61 9.44 -7.09
N LEU A 300 2.44 9.83 -6.12
CA LEU A 300 2.34 9.40 -4.73
C LEU A 300 2.79 10.56 -3.82
N SER A 301 2.14 10.69 -2.67
CA SER A 301 2.58 11.60 -1.60
C SER A 301 2.33 10.97 -0.24
N GLY A 302 3.20 11.19 0.72
CA GLY A 302 3.11 10.50 1.99
C GLY A 302 4.09 11.01 3.03
N TYR A 303 4.22 10.24 4.11
CA TYR A 303 5.30 10.40 5.06
C TYR A 303 5.66 9.04 5.65
N VAL A 304 6.91 8.89 6.09
CA VAL A 304 7.29 7.84 7.03
C VAL A 304 7.59 8.47 8.39
N THR A 305 7.31 7.74 9.46
CA THR A 305 7.77 8.08 10.81
C THR A 305 8.90 7.15 11.18
N LEU A 306 10.01 7.71 11.63
CA LEU A 306 11.19 6.98 12.08
C LEU A 306 11.08 6.66 13.59
N LYS A 307 11.68 5.54 14.02
CA LYS A 307 11.77 5.18 15.45
C LYS A 307 12.70 6.13 16.20
N ASN A 308 13.82 6.49 15.57
CA ASN A 308 14.82 7.43 16.07
C ASN A 308 15.10 8.48 15.00
N ILE A 309 15.49 9.68 15.42
CA ILE A 309 16.02 10.70 14.48
C ILE A 309 17.45 10.27 14.13
N PRO A 310 17.78 10.03 12.85
CA PRO A 310 19.13 9.67 12.46
C PRO A 310 20.11 10.77 12.88
N SER A 311 21.20 10.38 13.54
CA SER A 311 22.21 11.32 14.05
C SER A 311 22.99 12.06 12.96
N SER A 312 22.83 11.65 11.69
CA SER A 312 23.63 12.07 10.53
C SER A 312 22.87 12.97 9.54
N LEU A 313 21.71 13.51 9.91
CA LEU A 313 20.88 14.39 9.07
C LEU A 313 21.07 15.88 9.40
#